data_AF-A0A7W5N463-F1
#
_entry.id   AF-A0A7W5N463-F1
#
_cell.length_a   1.000
_cell.length_b   1.000
_cell.length_c   1.000
_cell.angle_alpha   90.00
_cell.angle_beta   90.00
_cell.angle_gamma   90.00
#
_symmetry.space_group_name_H-M   'P 1'
#
loop_
_entity.id
_entity.type
_entity.pdbx_description
1 polymer ?
#
loop_
_entity_poly.entity_id
_entity_poly.type
_entity_poly.pdbx_seq_one_letter_code
_entity_poly.pdbx_strand_id
1 'polypeptide(L)'
;MKKFGTHQRLATPAGIGFDRAGRLLIANRRTNQILVVTENGQLETVIDDLQTPVGVVQTPDGGYVVSNIGGGVTIIRPDGARVEAGKDFGLLLTANLYSLRRG
;
A
#
# COMPACT_ATOMS: atom_id res chain seq x y z
N MET A 1 32.00 4.97 19.36
CA MET A 1 30.76 5.10 18.56
C MET A 1 30.04 3.76 18.58
N LYS A 2 28.77 3.71 19.02
CA LYS A 2 27.98 2.47 19.01
C LYS A 2 27.70 2.08 17.55
N LYS A 3 28.11 0.87 17.16
CA LYS A 3 27.69 0.27 15.88
C LYS A 3 26.24 -0.15 16.07
N PHE A 4 25.32 0.51 15.38
CA PHE A 4 23.95 0.01 15.23
C PHE A 4 24.04 -1.30 14.45
N GLY A 5 23.39 -2.36 14.95
CA GLY A 5 23.38 -3.67 14.30
C GLY A 5 22.89 -3.60 12.86
N THR A 6 23.07 -4.68 12.10
CA THR A 6 22.59 -4.82 10.72
C THR A 6 21.06 -4.90 10.68
N HIS A 7 20.38 -3.82 11.03
CA HIS A 7 18.95 -3.68 10.80
C HIS A 7 18.73 -3.56 9.29
N GLN A 8 17.69 -4.23 8.78
CA GLN A 8 17.30 -4.14 7.38
C GLN A 8 17.18 -2.65 7.01
N ARG A 9 17.88 -2.24 5.95
CA ARG A 9 17.96 -0.81 5.60
C ARG A 9 16.75 -0.42 4.78
N LEU A 10 16.16 0.73 5.11
CA LEU A 10 15.21 1.40 4.22
C LEU A 10 15.87 1.73 2.88
N ALA A 11 15.08 1.61 1.83
CA ALA A 11 15.45 1.73 0.45
C ALA A 11 14.57 2.81 -0.21
N THR A 12 14.97 4.07 0.00
CA THR A 12 14.25 5.26 -0.49
C THR A 12 12.83 5.34 0.08
N PRO A 13 12.67 5.54 1.41
CA PRO A 13 11.35 5.74 2.00
C PRO A 13 10.70 6.99 1.40
N ALA A 14 9.47 6.86 0.91
CA ALA A 14 8.76 7.93 0.19
C ALA A 14 7.55 8.49 0.96
N GLY A 15 6.99 7.71 1.88
CA GLY A 15 5.89 8.14 2.74
C GLY A 15 5.65 7.15 3.87
N ILE A 16 4.80 7.58 4.80
CA ILE A 16 4.50 6.88 6.04
C ILE A 16 3.00 6.91 6.33
N GLY A 17 2.54 5.98 7.16
CA GLY A 17 1.19 5.92 7.70
C GLY A 17 1.16 5.07 8.97
N PHE A 18 -0.02 4.91 9.56
CA PHE A 18 -0.21 3.99 10.67
C PHE A 18 -1.30 2.99 10.33
N ASP A 19 -1.12 1.74 10.72
CA ASP A 19 -2.22 0.78 10.75
C ASP A 19 -3.13 1.02 11.96
N ARG A 20 -4.25 0.29 12.04
CA ARG A 20 -5.20 0.43 13.16
C ARG A 20 -4.67 -0.03 14.51
N ALA A 21 -3.61 -0.84 14.52
CA ALA A 21 -2.91 -1.22 15.76
C ALA A 21 -1.90 -0.14 16.18
N GLY A 22 -1.78 0.96 15.42
CA GLY A 22 -0.84 2.05 15.69
C GLY A 22 0.59 1.74 15.25
N ARG A 23 0.82 0.70 14.45
CA ARG A 23 2.16 0.37 13.95
C ARG A 23 2.52 1.25 12.75
N LEU A 24 3.77 1.70 12.70
CA LEU A 24 4.27 2.55 11.63
C LEU A 24 4.42 1.75 10.34
N LEU A 25 3.72 2.19 9.30
CA LEU A 25 3.85 1.71 7.93
C LEU A 25 4.77 2.63 7.13
N ILE A 26 5.62 2.07 6.28
CA ILE A 26 6.61 2.79 5.48
C ILE A 26 6.52 2.36 4.03
N ALA A 27 6.26 3.29 3.12
CA ALA A 27 6.39 3.07 1.69
C ALA A 27 7.87 3.03 1.29
N ASN A 28 8.40 1.82 1.12
CA ASN A 28 9.79 1.55 0.79
C ASN A 28 9.95 1.50 -0.73
N ARG A 29 10.03 2.68 -1.35
CA ARG A 29 9.81 2.86 -2.80
C ARG A 29 10.76 2.05 -3.67
N ARG A 30 12.05 2.00 -3.33
CA ARG A 30 13.06 1.34 -4.19
C ARG A 30 12.92 -0.19 -4.20
N THR A 31 12.32 -0.77 -3.16
CA THR A 31 12.08 -2.23 -3.08
C THR A 31 10.64 -2.59 -3.35
N ASN A 32 9.80 -1.64 -3.79
CA ASN A 32 8.41 -1.90 -4.17
C ASN A 32 7.57 -2.54 -3.04
N GLN A 33 7.74 -2.05 -1.82
CA GLN A 33 7.14 -2.64 -0.62
C GLN A 33 6.49 -1.59 0.28
N ILE A 34 5.46 -2.01 1.02
CA ILE A 34 5.10 -1.41 2.31
C ILE A 34 5.71 -2.26 3.41
N LEU A 35 6.48 -1.62 4.27
CA LEU A 35 7.05 -2.23 5.46
C LEU A 35 6.29 -1.80 6.71
N VAL A 36 6.33 -2.60 7.77
CA VAL A 36 5.94 -2.23 9.12
C VAL A 36 7.14 -2.25 10.05
N VAL A 37 7.18 -1.34 11.02
CA VAL A 37 8.11 -1.42 12.15
C VAL A 37 7.47 -2.26 13.25
N THR A 38 8.11 -3.37 13.59
CA THR A 38 7.69 -4.26 14.67
C THR A 38 8.01 -3.67 16.05
N GLU A 39 7.45 -4.24 17.11
CA GLU A 39 7.71 -3.80 18.50
C GLU A 39 9.18 -3.90 18.91
N ASN A 40 9.94 -4.84 18.31
CA ASN A 40 11.38 -4.99 18.54
C ASN A 40 12.24 -4.13 17.60
N GLY A 41 11.63 -3.20 16.85
CA GLY A 41 12.32 -2.26 15.97
C GLY A 41 12.87 -2.87 14.68
N GLN A 42 12.37 -4.04 14.28
CA GLN A 42 12.70 -4.67 13.01
C GLN A 42 11.72 -4.20 11.92
N LEU A 43 12.12 -4.42 10.66
CA LEU A 43 11.26 -4.17 9.51
C LEU A 43 10.70 -5.49 9.01
N GLU A 44 9.40 -5.53 8.76
CA GLU A 44 8.72 -6.65 8.13
C GLU A 44 7.95 -6.16 6.90
N THR A 45 7.93 -6.97 5.84
CA THR A 45 7.12 -6.67 4.65
C THR A 45 5.66 -6.99 4.92
N VAL A 46 4.78 -6.01 4.74
CA VAL A 46 3.32 -6.19 4.82
C VAL A 46 2.73 -6.35 3.43
N ILE A 47 3.23 -5.59 2.47
CA ILE A 47 2.75 -5.58 1.09
C ILE A 47 3.96 -5.52 0.17
N ASP A 48 3.97 -6.35 -0.85
CA ASP A 48 5.00 -6.42 -1.88
C ASP A 48 4.41 -6.26 -3.28
N ASP A 49 5.27 -6.35 -4.29
CA ASP A 49 4.91 -6.32 -5.71
C ASP A 49 4.15 -5.04 -6.11
N LEU A 50 4.54 -3.92 -5.49
CA LEU A 50 3.98 -2.60 -5.77
C LEU A 50 4.75 -1.90 -6.90
N GLN A 51 4.19 -0.83 -7.45
CA GLN A 51 4.81 -0.08 -8.54
C GLN A 51 5.31 1.26 -8.04
N THR A 52 6.48 1.27 -7.39
CA THR A 52 7.09 2.47 -6.77
C THR A 52 6.12 3.18 -5.80
N PRO A 53 5.83 2.56 -4.64
CA PRO A 53 4.84 3.09 -3.69
C PRO A 53 5.30 4.42 -3.08
N VAL A 54 4.32 5.28 -2.76
CA VAL A 54 4.54 6.60 -2.14
C VAL A 54 3.78 6.74 -0.82
N GLY A 55 2.52 6.32 -0.76
CA GLY A 55 1.69 6.41 0.45
C GLY A 55 0.87 5.15 0.68
N VAL A 56 0.48 4.91 1.92
CA VAL A 56 -0.35 3.77 2.33
C VAL A 56 -1.33 4.17 3.43
N VAL A 57 -2.56 3.63 3.35
CA VAL A 57 -3.57 3.70 4.41
C VAL A 57 -4.23 2.34 4.60
N GLN A 58 -4.57 1.97 5.84
CA GLN A 58 -5.35 0.76 6.11
C GLN A 58 -6.86 1.07 6.06
N THR A 59 -7.63 0.28 5.32
CA THR A 59 -9.09 0.45 5.16
C THR A 59 -9.86 -0.14 6.34
N PRO A 60 -11.07 0.38 6.70
CA PRO A 60 -11.95 -0.11 7.78
C PRO A 60 -12.08 -1.61 7.97
N ASP A 61 -12.16 -2.35 6.86
CA ASP A 61 -12.31 -3.79 6.80
C ASP A 61 -10.99 -4.58 7.00
N GLY A 62 -9.85 -3.89 7.14
CA GLY A 62 -8.54 -4.51 7.38
C GLY A 62 -7.65 -4.61 6.14
N GLY A 63 -8.11 -4.15 4.98
CA GLY A 63 -7.33 -4.05 3.75
C GLY A 63 -6.41 -2.82 3.73
N TYR A 64 -5.83 -2.54 2.56
CA TYR A 64 -4.90 -1.43 2.36
C TYR A 64 -5.13 -0.74 1.01
N VAL A 65 -4.85 0.57 0.97
CA VAL A 65 -4.81 1.35 -0.26
C VAL A 65 -3.43 1.99 -0.36
N VAL A 66 -2.75 1.75 -1.47
CA VAL A 66 -1.37 2.19 -1.71
C VAL A 66 -1.31 3.04 -2.96
N SER A 67 -0.79 4.26 -2.86
CA SER A 67 -0.53 5.10 -4.03
C SER A 67 0.82 4.74 -4.65
N ASN A 68 0.84 4.61 -5.98
CA ASN A 68 1.98 4.17 -6.76
C ASN A 68 2.34 5.25 -7.80
N ILE A 69 3.56 5.80 -7.76
CA ILE A 69 4.00 6.77 -8.79
C ILE A 69 4.15 6.10 -10.16
N GLY A 70 4.25 4.77 -10.21
CA GLY A 70 4.29 3.97 -11.43
C GLY A 70 2.97 3.85 -12.19
N GLY A 71 1.87 4.43 -11.70
CA GLY A 71 0.67 4.66 -12.52
C GLY A 71 -0.68 4.27 -11.92
N GLY A 72 -0.87 4.34 -10.60
CA GLY A 72 -2.20 4.09 -10.03
C GLY A 72 -2.23 3.96 -8.52
N VAL A 73 -3.30 3.33 -8.04
CA VAL A 73 -3.58 3.02 -6.65
C VAL A 73 -3.87 1.52 -6.55
N THR A 74 -3.03 0.79 -5.83
CA THR A 74 -3.31 -0.61 -5.51
C THR A 74 -4.24 -0.65 -4.30
N ILE A 75 -5.38 -1.31 -4.44
CA ILE A 75 -6.29 -1.64 -3.35
C ILE A 75 -6.10 -3.13 -3.05
N ILE A 76 -5.71 -3.45 -1.81
CA ILE A 76 -5.56 -4.80 -1.30
C ILE A 76 -6.70 -5.04 -0.33
N ARG A 77 -7.59 -5.98 -0.65
CA ARG A 77 -8.70 -6.36 0.22
C ARG A 77 -8.21 -7.24 1.39
N PRO A 78 -8.99 -7.39 2.47
CA PRO A 78 -8.63 -8.25 3.60
C PRO A 78 -8.40 -9.72 3.23
N ASP A 79 -9.04 -10.20 2.15
CA ASP A 79 -8.86 -11.53 1.58
C ASP A 79 -7.59 -11.68 0.71
N GLY A 80 -6.82 -10.60 0.55
CA GLY A 80 -5.61 -10.55 -0.27
C GLY A 80 -5.84 -10.18 -1.74
N ALA A 81 -7.10 -10.05 -2.20
CA ALA A 81 -7.39 -9.68 -3.58
C ALA A 81 -6.89 -8.26 -3.89
N ARG A 82 -6.23 -8.09 -5.05
CA ARG A 82 -5.65 -6.81 -5.49
C ARG A 82 -6.46 -6.19 -6.62
N VAL A 83 -6.70 -4.89 -6.55
CA VAL A 83 -7.35 -4.08 -7.60
C VAL A 83 -6.47 -2.87 -7.90
N GLU A 84 -6.10 -2.68 -9.18
CA GLU A 84 -5.31 -1.53 -9.62
C GLU A 84 -6.21 -0.39 -10.11
N ALA A 85 -6.59 0.48 -9.18
CA ALA A 85 -7.39 1.65 -9.48
C ALA A 85 -6.49 2.75 -10.07
N GLY A 86 -6.61 3.03 -11.37
CA GLY A 86 -5.70 3.94 -12.08
C GLY A 86 -5.72 3.68 -13.58
N LYS A 87 -5.71 2.40 -13.94
CA LYS A 87 -5.93 1.92 -15.31
C LYS A 87 -7.42 1.88 -15.68
N ASP A 88 -8.30 1.64 -14.70
CA ASP A 88 -9.73 1.38 -14.90
C ASP A 88 -10.70 2.45 -14.36
N PHE A 89 -10.22 3.60 -13.85
CA PHE A 89 -11.13 4.68 -13.41
C PHE A 89 -12.04 5.19 -14.54
N GLY A 90 -11.67 4.98 -15.81
CA GLY A 90 -12.51 5.27 -16.98
C GLY A 90 -13.59 4.22 -17.30
N LEU A 91 -13.46 2.98 -16.82
CA LEU A 91 -14.37 1.87 -17.14
C LEU A 91 -15.42 1.62 -16.04
N LEU A 92 -15.14 2.00 -14.79
CA LEU A 92 -16.09 1.84 -13.68
C LEU A 92 -17.24 2.88 -13.69
N LEU A 93 -17.07 4.02 -14.38
CA LEU A 93 -18.15 4.99 -14.58
C LEU A 93 -19.12 4.59 -15.70
N THR A 94 -18.68 3.80 -16.67
CA THR A 94 -19.54 3.33 -17.78
C THR A 94 -20.29 2.05 -17.41
N ALA A 95 -19.70 1.15 -16.62
CA ALA A 95 -20.36 -0.08 -16.19
C ALA A 95 -21.60 0.16 -15.29
N ASN A 96 -21.55 1.17 -14.40
CA ASN A 96 -22.68 1.52 -13.53
C ASN A 96 -23.75 2.38 -14.21
N LEU A 97 -23.46 3.06 -15.33
CA LEU A 97 -24.47 3.83 -16.06
C LEU A 97 -25.34 2.97 -16.99
N TYR A 98 -24.86 1.79 -17.42
CA TYR A 98 -25.63 0.89 -18.28
C TYR A 98 -26.65 0.02 -17.53
N SER A 99 -26.44 -0.26 -16.23
CA SER A 99 -27.39 -1.03 -15.40
C SER A 99 -28.55 -0.18 -14.87
N LEU A 100 -28.39 1.15 -14.79
CA LEU A 100 -29.40 2.08 -14.25
C LEU A 100 -30.36 2.67 -15.29
N ARG A 101 -30.20 2.37 -16.59
CA ARG A 101 -31.11 2.82 -17.66
C ARG A 101 -32.04 1.71 -18.20
N ARG A 102 -32.01 0.52 -17.60
CA ARG A 102 -32.95 -0.57 -17.85
C ARG A 102 -33.55 -1.02 -16.52
N GLY A 103 -34.41 -0.17 -15.98
CA GLY A 103 -35.30 -0.43 -14.85
C GLY A 103 -36.57 0.36 -15.06
#